data_AF-A0A315UYA7-F1
#
_entry.id   AF-A0A315UYA7-F1
#
_cell.length_a   1.000
_cell.length_b   1.000
_cell.length_c   1.000
_cell.angle_alpha   90.00
_cell.angle_beta   90.00
_cell.angle_gamma   90.00
#
_symmetry.space_group_name_H-M   'P 1'
#
loop_
_entity.id
_entity.type
_entity.pdbx_description
1 polymer ?
#
loop_
_entity_poly.entity_id
_entity_poly.type
_entity_poly.pdbx_seq_one_letter_code
_entity_poly.pdbx_strand_id
1 'polypeptide(L)'
;MAVHAAQRCMYLHRLVTACKSIQTHSRNRDVFEKLVKIPCNRTFFTASVRSNENDGQSKDSLKLTPEQAQKQDLLFRRKRPLSPLERISSLLPQDVLSPEVMHLREQEQHEEDPQRCDPETVTDEGDLETHSGQEVGEEPKAEAAAFHHAEGHVYPNLRGESLLTFGELLIAEYRKKRRVEFRKMFQLEPGARLQSSWGIIKHDDIVGQPAGKFLKTGRDVPIFFRRVSLEDYVLYMKRGPAIAYPKDAAKMLMMMDVTEGDCVLESGSGSGAMSLFLSRAVGSRGSVLSIEVREDHHRRSVKNYERWRSSWALRRGQKWPNNVEFLNADLSTASSLLAGRGFHSVALDLIHPHLVLPSVLPHLHPGAVCAIYLANITQVIDLLEGLRCSALPVLCECIIEVPVRHWLVAPALQKDGQYCTRKAPNLGEDTSSEEESSDGADGEAPFGPAFGNVPYIARPHPEQLSHTAFLVKLRKFVQ
;
A
#
# COMPACT_ATOMS: atom_id res chain seq x y z
N MET A 1 63.95 -6.21 -9.47
CA MET A 1 63.52 -7.03 -8.31
C MET A 1 62.08 -6.63 -7.98
N ALA A 2 61.08 -6.85 -8.84
CA ALA A 2 60.59 -8.10 -9.44
C ALA A 2 59.97 -9.05 -8.40
N VAL A 3 58.73 -8.76 -8.00
CA VAL A 3 57.53 -9.64 -7.96
C VAL A 3 56.45 -8.86 -7.20
N HIS A 4 55.70 -7.99 -7.89
CA HIS A 4 54.35 -7.52 -7.45
C HIS A 4 53.58 -6.74 -8.55
N ALA A 5 53.90 -6.99 -9.83
CA ALA A 5 53.32 -6.27 -10.97
C ALA A 5 52.61 -7.18 -12.00
N ALA A 6 52.32 -8.44 -11.67
CA ALA A 6 51.85 -9.44 -12.65
C ALA A 6 50.47 -10.07 -12.37
N GLN A 7 49.65 -9.49 -11.49
CA GLN A 7 48.29 -10.03 -11.20
C GLN A 7 47.13 -9.03 -11.37
N ARG A 8 47.39 -7.81 -11.88
CA ARG A 8 46.33 -6.84 -12.23
C ARG A 8 46.05 -6.68 -13.73
N CYS A 9 46.74 -7.44 -14.60
CA CYS A 9 46.62 -7.30 -16.06
C CYS A 9 45.75 -8.35 -16.78
N MET A 10 45.00 -9.20 -16.08
CA MET A 10 44.26 -10.31 -16.71
C MET A 10 42.72 -10.27 -16.56
N TYR A 11 42.14 -9.20 -16.00
CA TYR A 11 40.67 -9.05 -15.88
C TYR A 11 40.06 -7.90 -16.70
N LEU A 12 40.82 -7.27 -17.59
CA LEU A 12 40.39 -6.13 -18.41
C LEU A 12 40.25 -6.42 -19.91
N HIS A 13 40.44 -7.68 -20.36
CA HIS A 13 40.45 -8.01 -21.80
C HIS A 13 39.23 -8.82 -22.32
N ARG A 14 38.07 -8.78 -21.65
CA ARG A 14 36.83 -9.43 -22.17
C ARG A 14 35.53 -8.60 -22.10
N LEU A 15 35.63 -7.27 -22.00
CA LEU A 15 34.48 -6.36 -22.08
C LEU A 15 34.67 -5.23 -23.11
N VAL A 16 35.41 -5.51 -24.19
CA VAL A 16 35.56 -4.61 -25.34
C VAL A 16 35.31 -5.39 -26.62
N THR A 17 34.06 -5.81 -26.86
CA THR A 17 33.56 -6.16 -28.20
C THR A 17 32.02 -6.14 -28.23
N ALA A 18 31.40 -4.97 -28.02
CA ALA A 18 29.99 -4.75 -28.40
C ALA A 18 29.57 -3.26 -28.48
N CYS A 19 30.51 -2.33 -28.70
CA CYS A 19 30.18 -0.92 -28.94
C CYS A 19 30.90 -0.41 -30.20
N LYS A 20 30.50 -0.91 -31.36
CA LYS A 20 30.72 -0.24 -32.67
C LYS A 20 29.60 -0.63 -33.65
N SER A 21 28.42 -0.05 -33.47
CA SER A 21 27.51 0.34 -34.55
C SER A 21 26.40 1.20 -33.93
N ILE A 22 25.71 2.00 -34.75
CA ILE A 22 24.81 3.12 -34.37
C ILE A 22 25.55 4.47 -34.25
N GLN A 23 26.39 4.73 -35.25
CA GLN A 23 26.41 6.03 -35.91
C GLN A 23 25.86 5.81 -37.32
N THR A 24 24.55 5.94 -37.49
CA THR A 24 23.89 6.38 -38.74
C THR A 24 22.37 6.44 -38.52
N HIS A 25 21.72 7.40 -39.19
CA HIS A 25 20.28 7.72 -39.18
C HIS A 25 19.75 8.62 -38.06
N SER A 26 20.28 9.85 -38.06
CA SER A 26 19.41 11.03 -38.11
C SER A 26 18.66 11.08 -39.46
N ARG A 27 17.38 10.74 -39.48
CA ARG A 27 16.41 11.25 -40.47
C ARG A 27 15.00 10.81 -40.03
N ASN A 28 14.13 11.81 -39.84
CA ASN A 28 12.72 11.80 -39.40
C ASN A 28 12.51 12.47 -38.04
N ARG A 29 13.03 13.69 -37.95
CA ARG A 29 12.46 14.78 -37.15
C ARG A 29 11.54 15.53 -38.14
N ASP A 30 10.33 15.86 -37.71
CA ASP A 30 9.23 16.46 -38.52
C ASP A 30 8.27 15.47 -39.18
N VAL A 31 7.44 14.80 -38.37
CA VAL A 31 5.98 14.70 -38.55
C VAL A 31 5.44 14.15 -37.22
N PHE A 32 5.13 14.99 -36.24
CA PHE A 32 4.12 14.73 -35.18
C PHE A 32 3.93 15.98 -34.29
N GLU A 33 3.87 17.16 -34.92
CA GLU A 33 3.18 18.33 -34.35
C GLU A 33 1.88 18.51 -35.13
N LYS A 34 0.81 17.88 -34.63
CA LYS A 34 -0.62 18.23 -34.81
C LYS A 34 -1.44 17.02 -34.40
N LEU A 35 -1.76 16.96 -33.11
CA LEU A 35 -3.06 16.53 -32.56
C LEU A 35 -2.93 16.44 -31.04
N VAL A 36 -3.99 16.86 -30.36
CA VAL A 36 -4.16 16.94 -28.90
C VAL A 36 -3.64 18.24 -28.23
N LYS A 37 -4.31 19.35 -28.56
CA LYS A 37 -4.64 20.37 -27.55
C LYS A 37 -6.11 20.18 -27.19
N ILE A 38 -6.38 19.61 -26.03
CA ILE A 38 -7.68 19.71 -25.35
C ILE A 38 -7.37 20.27 -23.96
N PRO A 39 -7.78 21.49 -23.61
CA PRO A 39 -7.65 21.99 -22.25
C PRO A 39 -8.81 21.43 -21.42
N CYS A 40 -8.51 20.56 -20.45
CA CYS A 40 -9.48 20.15 -19.43
C CYS A 40 -9.41 21.15 -18.26
N ASN A 41 -10.05 22.31 -18.40
CA ASN A 41 -10.44 23.14 -17.26
C ASN A 41 -11.78 22.62 -16.76
N ARG A 42 -11.78 21.85 -15.67
CA ARG A 42 -13.00 21.60 -14.87
C ARG A 42 -12.97 22.50 -13.64
N THR A 43 -13.52 23.69 -13.81
CA THR A 43 -14.00 24.52 -12.70
C THR A 43 -15.24 23.86 -12.11
N PHE A 44 -15.20 23.56 -10.80
CA PHE A 44 -16.36 23.10 -10.06
C PHE A 44 -17.33 24.28 -9.87
N PHE A 45 -18.44 24.28 -10.63
CA PHE A 45 -19.59 25.13 -10.35
C PHE A 45 -20.53 24.38 -9.40
N THR A 46 -20.71 24.89 -8.19
CA THR A 46 -21.78 24.44 -7.28
C THR A 46 -23.06 25.17 -7.68
N ALA A 47 -23.97 24.48 -8.37
CA ALA A 47 -25.33 24.97 -8.58
C ALA A 47 -26.13 24.80 -7.29
N SER A 48 -26.70 25.88 -6.75
CA SER A 48 -27.64 25.80 -5.63
C SER A 48 -28.98 25.29 -6.14
N VAL A 49 -29.47 24.19 -5.56
CA VAL A 49 -30.84 23.71 -5.77
C VAL A 49 -31.79 24.62 -5.00
N ARG A 50 -32.70 25.31 -5.71
CA ARG A 50 -33.83 26.03 -5.10
C ARG A 50 -34.95 25.03 -4.83
N SER A 51 -35.31 24.86 -3.56
CA SER A 51 -36.57 24.24 -3.15
C SER A 51 -37.70 25.25 -3.34
N ASN A 52 -38.71 24.88 -4.12
CA ASN A 52 -39.99 25.59 -4.19
C ASN A 52 -40.80 25.19 -2.96
N GLU A 53 -40.99 26.11 -2.02
CA GLU A 53 -42.10 26.07 -1.07
C GLU A 53 -43.11 27.11 -1.53
N ASN A 54 -44.32 26.66 -1.82
CA ASN A 54 -45.45 27.49 -2.17
C ASN A 54 -46.61 27.00 -1.30
N ASP A 55 -46.84 27.65 -0.16
CA ASP A 55 -48.09 27.54 0.56
C ASP A 55 -48.39 28.80 1.37
N GLY A 56 -49.64 29.25 1.24
CA GLY A 56 -50.40 29.88 2.31
C GLY A 56 -50.07 31.33 2.68
N GLN A 57 -50.72 32.27 1.99
CA GLN A 57 -50.92 33.62 2.51
C GLN A 57 -51.73 33.60 3.82
N SER A 58 -51.23 34.26 4.86
CA SER A 58 -52.06 35.12 5.72
C SER A 58 -51.21 36.28 6.23
N LYS A 59 -51.69 37.50 5.98
CA LYS A 59 -51.09 38.75 6.45
C LYS A 59 -51.75 39.07 7.79
N ASP A 60 -50.97 39.21 8.85
CA ASP A 60 -51.31 40.13 9.93
C ASP A 60 -50.06 40.90 10.37
N SER A 61 -50.14 42.21 10.16
CA SER A 61 -49.09 43.18 10.41
C SER A 61 -49.24 43.76 11.81
N LEU A 62 -48.29 43.46 12.71
CA LEU A 62 -48.08 44.20 13.95
C LEU A 62 -46.73 44.93 13.87
N LYS A 63 -46.80 46.27 13.89
CA LYS A 63 -45.62 47.16 13.89
C LYS A 63 -44.98 47.13 15.28
N LEU A 64 -43.73 46.67 15.37
CA LEU A 64 -42.89 46.74 16.58
C LEU A 64 -42.21 48.12 16.67
N THR A 65 -42.04 48.62 17.90
CA THR A 65 -41.40 49.90 18.22
C THR A 65 -39.87 49.83 18.14
N PRO A 66 -39.16 50.98 17.94
CA PRO A 66 -37.71 51.01 17.68
C PRO A 66 -36.84 50.39 18.78
N GLU A 67 -37.32 50.30 20.03
CA GLU A 67 -36.59 49.71 21.16
C GLU A 67 -36.57 48.17 21.14
N GLN A 68 -37.54 47.52 20.48
CA GLN A 68 -37.53 46.05 20.32
C GLN A 68 -36.60 45.60 19.18
N ALA A 69 -36.35 46.48 18.20
CA ALA A 69 -35.37 46.25 17.15
C ALA A 69 -33.92 46.27 17.68
N GLN A 70 -33.61 47.14 18.65
CA GLN A 70 -32.28 47.19 19.27
C GLN A 70 -31.95 45.96 20.13
N LYS A 71 -32.94 45.32 20.77
CA LYS A 71 -32.74 44.07 21.51
C LYS A 71 -32.61 42.83 20.63
N GLN A 72 -33.21 42.84 19.43
CA GLN A 72 -32.95 41.80 18.43
C GLN A 72 -31.60 42.03 17.69
N ASP A 73 -31.17 43.27 17.49
CA ASP A 73 -29.89 43.58 16.83
C ASP A 73 -28.66 43.17 17.66
N LEU A 74 -28.78 43.15 19.00
CA LEU A 74 -27.70 42.67 19.88
C LEU A 74 -27.57 41.13 19.91
N LEU A 75 -28.63 40.39 19.55
CA LEU A 75 -28.59 38.93 19.41
C LEU A 75 -28.14 38.48 18.01
N PHE A 76 -28.09 39.41 17.05
CA PHE A 76 -27.57 39.20 15.70
C PHE A 76 -26.18 39.83 15.52
N ARG A 77 -25.27 39.67 16.50
CA ARG A 77 -23.84 39.67 16.16
C ARG A 77 -23.63 38.46 15.25
N ARG A 78 -23.54 38.73 13.95
CA ARG A 78 -23.36 37.76 12.87
C ARG A 78 -22.27 36.77 13.24
N LYS A 79 -22.66 35.61 13.79
CA LYS A 79 -21.80 34.44 13.81
C LYS A 79 -21.39 34.22 12.36
N ARG A 80 -20.08 34.21 12.11
CA ARG A 80 -19.53 33.83 10.81
C ARG A 80 -20.27 32.55 10.39
N PRO A 81 -20.79 32.47 9.17
CA PRO A 81 -21.40 31.23 8.72
C PRO A 81 -20.36 30.12 8.84
N LEU A 82 -20.69 29.10 9.63
CA LEU A 82 -19.82 27.95 9.83
C LEU A 82 -19.42 27.38 8.46
N SER A 83 -18.13 27.11 8.30
CA SER A 83 -17.60 26.43 7.15
C SER A 83 -18.31 25.08 6.96
N PRO A 84 -18.35 24.51 5.76
CA PRO A 84 -18.94 23.19 5.54
C PRO A 84 -18.41 22.12 6.50
N LEU A 85 -17.12 22.18 6.87
CA LEU A 85 -16.51 21.25 7.82
C LEU A 85 -16.93 21.54 9.27
N GLU A 86 -17.01 22.80 9.67
CA GLU A 86 -17.50 23.21 11.00
C GLU A 86 -18.96 22.79 11.21
N ARG A 87 -19.81 22.94 10.18
CA ARG A 87 -21.20 22.46 10.23
C ARG A 87 -21.27 20.96 10.42
N ILE A 88 -20.52 20.18 9.65
CA ILE A 88 -20.50 18.72 9.80
C ILE A 88 -19.99 18.33 11.18
N SER A 89 -18.91 18.98 11.64
CA SER A 89 -18.39 18.76 13.00
C SER A 89 -19.46 19.01 14.06
N SER A 90 -20.24 20.10 13.96
CA SER A 90 -21.29 20.44 14.93
C SER A 90 -22.39 19.39 15.08
N LEU A 91 -22.58 18.54 14.06
CA LEU A 91 -23.57 17.46 14.08
C LEU A 91 -23.04 16.16 14.68
N LEU A 92 -21.73 16.06 14.96
CA LEU A 92 -21.13 14.90 15.62
C LEU A 92 -21.36 14.97 17.14
N PRO A 93 -21.62 13.83 17.80
CA PRO A 93 -21.65 13.74 19.26
C PRO A 93 -20.37 14.28 19.90
N GLN A 94 -20.49 14.93 21.05
CA GLN A 94 -19.38 15.66 21.69
C GLN A 94 -18.21 14.74 22.07
N ASP A 95 -18.51 13.50 22.42
CA ASP A 95 -17.57 12.44 22.80
C ASP A 95 -16.67 11.94 21.64
N VAL A 96 -17.00 12.29 20.40
CA VAL A 96 -16.24 11.88 19.19
C VAL A 96 -15.26 12.97 18.71
N LEU A 97 -15.31 14.17 19.30
CA LEU A 97 -14.51 15.32 18.88
C LEU A 97 -13.13 15.31 19.53
N SER A 98 -12.12 15.76 18.79
CA SER A 98 -10.77 15.86 19.35
C SER A 98 -10.68 16.99 20.40
N PRO A 99 -9.76 16.91 21.37
CA PRO A 99 -9.57 17.97 22.36
C PRO A 99 -9.31 19.35 21.74
N GLU A 100 -8.65 19.40 20.59
CA GLU A 100 -8.41 20.63 19.85
C GLU A 100 -9.70 21.20 19.26
N VAL A 101 -10.59 20.35 18.74
CA VAL A 101 -11.91 20.78 18.23
C VAL A 101 -12.82 21.20 19.39
N MET A 102 -12.73 20.53 20.54
CA MET A 102 -13.44 20.91 21.76
C MET A 102 -12.95 22.26 22.28
N HIS A 103 -11.63 22.48 22.36
CA HIS A 103 -11.05 23.77 22.73
C HIS A 103 -11.46 24.89 21.78
N LEU A 104 -11.51 24.65 20.47
CA LEU A 104 -11.99 25.64 19.51
C LEU A 104 -13.46 26.00 19.75
N ARG A 105 -14.30 25.03 20.13
CA ARG A 105 -15.71 25.28 20.49
C ARG A 105 -15.85 26.06 21.80
N GLU A 106 -15.01 25.75 22.79
CA GLU A 106 -14.98 26.45 24.07
C GLU A 106 -14.45 27.88 23.90
N GLN A 107 -13.44 28.09 23.05
CA GLN A 107 -12.93 29.42 22.68
C GLN A 107 -13.99 30.27 21.95
N GLU A 108 -14.78 29.68 21.04
CA GLU A 108 -15.92 30.36 20.40
C GLU A 108 -17.05 30.71 21.40
N GLN A 109 -17.19 29.97 22.50
CA GLN A 109 -18.15 30.27 23.58
C GLN A 109 -17.62 31.31 24.57
N HIS A 110 -16.30 31.36 24.80
CA HIS A 110 -15.67 32.33 25.70
C HIS A 110 -15.47 33.73 25.10
N GLU A 111 -15.54 33.90 23.77
CA GLU A 111 -15.60 35.23 23.14
C GLU A 111 -16.94 35.98 23.41
N GLU A 112 -17.92 35.35 24.04
CA GLU A 112 -19.25 35.94 24.35
C GLU A 112 -19.36 36.59 25.74
N ASP A 113 -18.33 36.60 26.61
CA ASP A 113 -18.40 37.24 27.94
C ASP A 113 -17.09 37.94 28.39
N PRO A 114 -16.96 39.28 28.23
CA PRO A 114 -15.77 40.00 28.65
C PRO A 114 -15.99 40.66 30.01
N GLN A 115 -15.70 39.95 31.11
CA GLN A 115 -15.37 40.59 32.39
C GLN A 115 -14.70 39.64 33.37
N ARG A 116 -13.36 39.66 33.41
CA ARG A 116 -12.55 39.87 34.62
C ARG A 116 -11.05 39.86 34.30
N CYS A 117 -10.41 40.98 34.62
CA CYS A 117 -8.96 41.15 34.68
C CYS A 117 -8.39 40.72 36.05
N ASP A 118 -7.30 39.96 35.98
CA ASP A 118 -6.05 39.98 36.76
C ASP A 118 -6.04 39.69 38.29
N PRO A 119 -4.90 39.30 38.92
CA PRO A 119 -3.52 39.30 38.39
C PRO A 119 -2.66 38.03 38.62
N GLU A 120 -1.55 38.02 37.89
CA GLU A 120 -0.38 37.14 38.03
C GLU A 120 0.33 37.28 39.39
N THR A 121 0.90 36.17 39.87
CA THR A 121 2.00 36.17 40.85
C THR A 121 3.16 35.38 40.28
N VAL A 122 4.25 36.11 40.06
CA VAL A 122 5.61 35.64 39.78
C VAL A 122 6.22 35.09 41.07
N THR A 123 6.86 33.91 40.99
CA THR A 123 8.05 33.59 41.79
C THR A 123 9.01 32.76 40.94
N ASP A 124 10.20 33.34 40.77
CA ASP A 124 11.44 32.76 40.26
C ASP A 124 12.19 32.04 41.41
N GLU A 125 13.35 31.48 41.07
CA GLU A 125 14.35 30.69 41.84
C GLU A 125 14.21 29.17 41.62
N GLY A 126 15.17 28.43 41.06
CA GLY A 126 16.62 28.64 40.94
C GLY A 126 17.34 27.72 41.93
N ASP A 127 17.95 26.63 41.45
CA ASP A 127 19.37 26.30 41.71
C ASP A 127 19.81 24.92 41.22
N LEU A 128 21.09 24.89 40.84
CA LEU A 128 21.93 23.80 40.35
C LEU A 128 22.40 22.86 41.46
N GLU A 129 22.80 21.63 41.08
CA GLU A 129 24.20 21.09 41.16
C GLU A 129 24.17 19.56 40.87
N THR A 130 24.76 19.08 39.77
CA THR A 130 26.09 18.40 39.63
C THR A 130 26.43 17.31 40.64
N HIS A 131 26.71 16.08 40.17
CA HIS A 131 28.04 15.46 40.18
C HIS A 131 28.08 14.04 39.57
N SER A 132 29.12 13.82 38.72
CA SER A 132 29.95 12.61 38.46
C SER A 132 29.31 11.22 38.36
N GLY A 133 29.63 10.31 37.44
CA GLY A 133 30.82 10.10 36.61
C GLY A 133 31.17 8.59 36.60
N GLN A 134 31.64 8.08 35.43
CA GLN A 134 32.47 6.88 35.21
C GLN A 134 31.85 5.47 34.94
N GLU A 135 31.63 5.19 33.64
CA GLU A 135 32.37 4.27 32.73
C GLU A 135 32.62 2.74 33.00
N VAL A 136 32.36 1.96 31.92
CA VAL A 136 33.00 0.72 31.35
C VAL A 136 32.37 -0.70 31.52
N GLY A 137 32.13 -1.33 30.35
CA GLY A 137 32.40 -2.76 29.99
C GLY A 137 31.22 -3.73 30.05
N GLU A 138 30.95 -4.68 29.13
CA GLU A 138 31.59 -5.21 27.91
C GLU A 138 30.54 -6.09 27.17
N GLU A 139 30.59 -6.14 25.84
CA GLU A 139 29.86 -7.09 24.97
C GLU A 139 30.54 -8.48 24.91
N PRO A 140 29.84 -9.56 24.53
CA PRO A 140 30.48 -10.72 23.93
C PRO A 140 30.27 -10.79 22.40
N LYS A 141 31.40 -11.01 21.72
CA LYS A 141 31.61 -11.15 20.27
C LYS A 141 31.01 -12.43 19.69
N ALA A 142 30.57 -12.31 18.43
CA ALA A 142 30.31 -13.40 17.51
C ALA A 142 31.61 -14.00 16.94
N GLU A 143 31.65 -15.33 16.81
CA GLU A 143 32.75 -16.07 16.18
C GLU A 143 32.55 -16.20 14.67
N ALA A 144 33.59 -15.83 13.91
CA ALA A 144 33.66 -15.97 12.45
C ALA A 144 34.39 -17.27 12.09
N ALA A 145 33.72 -18.17 11.37
CA ALA A 145 34.35 -19.35 10.77
C ALA A 145 34.74 -19.06 9.32
N ALA A 146 36.03 -19.24 9.04
CA ALA A 146 36.64 -19.13 7.72
C ALA A 146 36.15 -20.23 6.77
N PHE A 147 35.84 -19.87 5.52
CA PHE A 147 35.64 -20.83 4.43
C PHE A 147 36.50 -20.47 3.22
N HIS A 148 37.31 -21.44 2.82
CA HIS A 148 38.23 -21.43 1.68
C HIS A 148 37.48 -21.37 0.33
N HIS A 149 38.10 -20.66 -0.62
CA HIS A 149 37.68 -20.50 -2.01
C HIS A 149 37.62 -21.82 -2.81
N ALA A 150 36.54 -21.98 -3.57
CA ALA A 150 36.52 -22.74 -4.82
C ALA A 150 35.58 -22.02 -5.81
N GLU A 151 36.14 -21.62 -6.97
CA GLU A 151 35.43 -20.87 -8.01
C GLU A 151 34.39 -21.74 -8.74
N GLY A 152 33.14 -21.53 -8.38
CA GLY A 152 31.98 -21.68 -9.26
C GLY A 152 31.06 -20.50 -8.93
N HIS A 153 30.39 -19.89 -9.91
CA HIS A 153 29.31 -18.93 -9.61
C HIS A 153 28.16 -19.68 -8.93
N VAL A 154 28.30 -19.90 -7.63
CA VAL A 154 27.27 -20.43 -6.75
C VAL A 154 26.42 -19.22 -6.39
N TYR A 155 25.33 -19.02 -7.13
CA TYR A 155 24.23 -18.27 -6.55
C TYR A 155 23.93 -18.92 -5.19
N PRO A 156 23.76 -18.17 -4.10
CA PRO A 156 23.27 -18.72 -2.85
C PRO A 156 21.82 -19.16 -3.12
N ASN A 157 21.65 -20.34 -3.71
CA ASN A 157 20.37 -21.02 -3.71
C ASN A 157 20.08 -21.22 -2.23
N LEU A 158 19.03 -20.56 -1.72
CA LEU A 158 18.48 -20.93 -0.42
C LEU A 158 18.40 -22.45 -0.39
N ARG A 159 18.93 -23.09 0.66
CA ARG A 159 18.94 -24.56 0.78
C ARG A 159 17.56 -25.10 0.38
N GLY A 160 17.51 -25.82 -0.74
CA GLY A 160 16.28 -26.43 -1.26
C GLY A 160 15.54 -25.67 -2.37
N GLU A 161 15.98 -24.52 -2.87
CA GLU A 161 15.37 -23.93 -4.08
C GLU A 161 15.71 -24.73 -5.35
N SER A 162 14.66 -25.19 -6.03
CA SER A 162 14.78 -25.89 -7.32
C SER A 162 15.02 -24.92 -8.49
N LEU A 163 15.57 -25.43 -9.58
CA LEU A 163 15.49 -24.77 -10.89
C LEU A 163 14.02 -24.71 -11.35
N LEU A 164 13.71 -23.83 -12.31
CA LEU A 164 12.36 -23.71 -12.82
C LEU A 164 11.88 -25.01 -13.45
N THR A 165 10.69 -25.48 -13.06
CA THR A 165 10.10 -26.73 -13.56
C THR A 165 8.73 -26.51 -14.18
N PHE A 166 8.34 -27.36 -15.12
CA PHE A 166 6.99 -27.36 -15.67
C PHE A 166 5.93 -27.50 -14.55
N GLY A 167 4.81 -26.82 -14.73
CA GLY A 167 3.73 -26.69 -13.75
C GLY A 167 3.82 -25.44 -12.88
N GLU A 168 5.00 -24.83 -12.71
CA GLU A 168 5.16 -23.61 -11.91
C GLU A 168 4.48 -22.38 -12.54
N LEU A 169 3.97 -21.49 -11.69
CA LEU A 169 3.48 -20.17 -12.06
C LEU A 169 4.62 -19.14 -12.01
N LEU A 170 4.79 -18.42 -13.11
CA LEU A 170 5.84 -17.41 -13.31
C LEU A 170 5.23 -16.05 -13.69
N ILE A 171 5.95 -14.98 -13.33
CA ILE A 171 5.77 -13.65 -13.91
C ILE A 171 6.87 -13.43 -14.94
N ALA A 172 6.45 -13.07 -16.15
CA ALA A 172 7.31 -12.45 -17.14
C ALA A 172 7.13 -10.93 -17.09
N GLU A 173 8.22 -10.18 -17.13
CA GLU A 173 8.20 -8.73 -17.09
C GLU A 173 9.22 -8.12 -18.07
N TYR A 174 8.81 -7.08 -18.77
CA TYR A 174 9.69 -6.23 -19.54
C TYR A 174 9.50 -4.77 -19.14
N ARG A 175 10.61 -4.10 -18.85
CA ARG A 175 10.67 -2.70 -18.47
C ARG A 175 11.45 -1.90 -19.51
N LYS A 176 10.91 -0.77 -19.95
CA LYS A 176 11.57 0.19 -20.83
C LYS A 176 11.58 1.56 -20.15
N LYS A 177 12.74 2.22 -20.10
CA LYS A 177 12.90 3.53 -19.42
C LYS A 177 12.26 3.55 -18.01
N ARG A 178 12.46 2.47 -17.25
CA ARG A 178 11.93 2.25 -15.88
C ARG A 178 10.40 2.12 -15.76
N ARG A 179 9.67 2.10 -16.87
CA ARG A 179 8.23 1.79 -16.91
C ARG A 179 8.04 0.33 -17.24
N VAL A 180 7.04 -0.29 -16.61
CA VAL A 180 6.64 -1.67 -16.95
C VAL A 180 5.81 -1.60 -18.23
N GLU A 181 6.36 -2.13 -19.32
CA GLU A 181 5.69 -2.15 -20.63
C GLU A 181 4.93 -3.46 -20.86
N PHE A 182 5.35 -4.53 -20.18
CA PHE A 182 4.71 -5.83 -20.25
C PHE A 182 4.91 -6.55 -18.92
N ARG A 183 3.82 -7.09 -18.38
CA ARG A 183 3.85 -7.99 -17.25
C ARG A 183 2.75 -9.02 -17.42
N LYS A 184 3.08 -10.31 -17.31
CA LYS A 184 2.11 -11.40 -17.49
C LYS A 184 2.41 -12.55 -16.55
N MET A 185 1.38 -13.02 -15.88
CA MET A 185 1.39 -14.31 -15.18
C MET A 185 1.04 -15.44 -16.14
N PHE A 186 1.80 -16.51 -16.10
CA PHE A 186 1.55 -17.71 -16.89
C PHE A 186 2.03 -18.95 -16.14
N GLN A 187 1.56 -20.12 -16.59
CA GLN A 187 2.01 -21.41 -16.11
C GLN A 187 3.03 -21.98 -17.09
N LEU A 188 4.13 -22.50 -16.58
CA LEU A 188 5.16 -23.12 -17.39
C LEU A 188 4.67 -24.50 -17.83
N GLU A 189 4.64 -24.74 -19.14
CA GLU A 189 4.03 -25.93 -19.76
C GLU A 189 4.91 -26.43 -20.91
N PRO A 190 5.08 -27.76 -21.09
CA PRO A 190 5.90 -28.33 -22.17
C PRO A 190 5.41 -27.89 -23.56
N GLY A 191 6.32 -27.48 -24.44
CA GLY A 191 6.01 -27.09 -25.82
C GLY A 191 5.21 -25.79 -25.99
N ALA A 192 4.75 -25.17 -24.89
CA ALA A 192 4.03 -23.91 -24.92
C ALA A 192 4.96 -22.70 -25.10
N ARG A 193 4.37 -21.54 -25.41
CA ARG A 193 5.09 -20.32 -25.78
C ARG A 193 4.48 -19.10 -25.09
N LEU A 194 5.34 -18.26 -24.51
CA LEU A 194 4.94 -16.93 -24.06
C LEU A 194 4.96 -15.97 -25.26
N GLN A 195 3.78 -15.56 -25.68
CA GLN A 195 3.60 -14.56 -26.75
C GLN A 195 3.37 -13.17 -26.16
N SER A 196 4.07 -12.17 -26.71
CA SER A 196 3.91 -10.74 -26.38
C SER A 196 4.19 -9.88 -27.62
N SER A 197 3.83 -8.59 -27.57
CA SER A 197 4.21 -7.61 -28.60
C SER A 197 5.74 -7.42 -28.71
N TRP A 198 6.49 -7.81 -27.67
CA TRP A 198 7.95 -7.72 -27.59
C TRP A 198 8.67 -8.96 -28.10
N GLY A 199 7.93 -9.97 -28.56
CA GLY A 199 8.45 -11.21 -29.13
C GLY A 199 7.96 -12.46 -28.39
N ILE A 200 8.56 -13.60 -28.77
CA ILE A 200 8.17 -14.94 -28.30
C ILE A 200 9.33 -15.55 -27.51
N ILE A 201 9.00 -16.25 -26.42
CA ILE A 201 9.91 -17.11 -25.66
C ILE A 201 9.26 -18.48 -25.49
N LYS A 202 9.98 -19.57 -25.80
CA LYS A 202 9.45 -20.93 -25.61
C LYS A 202 9.59 -21.31 -24.14
N HIS A 203 8.61 -22.03 -23.61
CA HIS A 203 8.68 -22.52 -22.23
C HIS A 203 9.83 -23.49 -22.01
N ASP A 204 10.18 -24.27 -23.04
CA ASP A 204 11.32 -25.18 -23.02
C ASP A 204 12.67 -24.44 -22.87
N ASP A 205 12.74 -23.14 -23.19
CA ASP A 205 13.93 -22.31 -22.97
C ASP A 205 14.00 -21.78 -21.52
N ILE A 206 12.87 -21.80 -20.80
CA ILE A 206 12.73 -21.29 -19.42
C ILE A 206 12.97 -22.41 -18.39
N VAL A 207 12.51 -23.62 -18.68
CA VAL A 207 12.68 -24.78 -17.79
C VAL A 207 14.17 -25.05 -17.55
N GLY A 208 14.53 -25.47 -16.33
CA GLY A 208 15.92 -25.71 -15.93
C GLY A 208 16.74 -24.44 -15.70
N GLN A 209 16.18 -23.25 -15.89
CA GLN A 209 16.84 -21.99 -15.55
C GLN A 209 16.58 -21.60 -14.09
N PRO A 210 17.45 -20.80 -13.45
CA PRO A 210 17.13 -20.19 -12.17
C PRO A 210 16.04 -19.12 -12.31
N ALA A 211 15.23 -18.95 -11.27
CA ALA A 211 14.32 -17.80 -11.17
C ALA A 211 15.11 -16.49 -11.07
N GLY A 212 14.59 -15.40 -11.63
CA GLY A 212 15.27 -14.10 -11.66
C GLY A 212 16.21 -13.90 -12.85
N LYS A 213 16.06 -14.69 -13.93
CA LYS A 213 16.89 -14.60 -15.13
C LYS A 213 16.20 -13.79 -16.24
N PHE A 214 17.01 -13.09 -17.03
CA PHE A 214 16.58 -12.51 -18.29
C PHE A 214 16.78 -13.49 -19.44
N LEU A 215 15.76 -13.66 -20.28
CA LEU A 215 15.86 -14.37 -21.55
C LEU A 215 15.49 -13.42 -22.68
N LYS A 216 16.23 -13.48 -23.77
CA LYS A 216 15.97 -12.66 -24.94
C LYS A 216 14.88 -13.29 -25.80
N THR A 217 13.95 -12.47 -26.28
CA THR A 217 12.99 -12.89 -27.30
C THR A 217 13.69 -13.05 -28.65
N GLY A 218 13.00 -13.63 -29.64
CA GLY A 218 13.47 -13.65 -31.03
C GLY A 218 13.69 -12.26 -31.68
N ARG A 219 13.34 -11.16 -30.99
CA ARG A 219 13.61 -9.77 -31.41
C ARG A 219 14.74 -9.11 -30.58
N ASP A 220 15.55 -9.90 -29.89
CA ASP A 220 16.62 -9.48 -28.97
C ASP A 220 16.14 -8.64 -27.77
N VAL A 221 14.85 -8.68 -27.43
CA VAL A 221 14.29 -7.96 -26.27
C VAL A 221 14.46 -8.81 -25.00
N PRO A 222 15.11 -8.33 -23.93
CA PRO A 222 15.28 -9.08 -22.69
C PRO A 222 13.99 -9.06 -21.85
N ILE A 223 13.42 -10.23 -21.58
CA ILE A 223 12.28 -10.41 -20.66
C ILE A 223 12.79 -11.05 -19.37
N PHE A 224 12.43 -10.46 -18.23
CA PHE A 224 12.73 -10.94 -16.90
C PHE A 224 11.71 -11.98 -16.44
N PHE A 225 12.18 -13.12 -15.93
CA PHE A 225 11.33 -14.18 -15.39
C PHE A 225 11.58 -14.41 -13.92
N ARG A 226 10.52 -14.47 -13.13
CA ARG A 226 10.60 -14.83 -11.71
C ARG A 226 9.38 -15.63 -11.25
N ARG A 227 9.52 -16.31 -10.12
CA ARG A 227 8.39 -16.93 -9.43
C ARG A 227 7.36 -15.87 -9.02
N VAL A 228 6.10 -16.25 -9.11
CA VAL A 228 4.96 -15.43 -8.69
C VAL A 228 4.97 -15.30 -7.15
N SER A 229 4.96 -14.08 -6.63
CA SER A 229 4.68 -13.82 -5.22
C SER A 229 3.18 -13.96 -4.95
N LEU A 230 2.75 -14.12 -3.69
CA LEU A 230 1.30 -14.21 -3.43
C LEU A 230 0.58 -12.91 -3.79
N GLU A 231 1.24 -11.77 -3.58
CA GLU A 231 0.73 -10.45 -4.00
C GLU A 231 0.49 -10.41 -5.51
N ASP A 232 1.45 -10.86 -6.32
CA ASP A 232 1.25 -10.96 -7.77
C ASP A 232 0.12 -11.94 -8.10
N TYR A 233 0.08 -13.10 -7.44
CA TYR A 233 -0.88 -14.15 -7.74
C TYR A 233 -2.32 -13.65 -7.61
N VAL A 234 -2.64 -13.01 -6.49
CA VAL A 234 -4.02 -12.52 -6.26
C VAL A 234 -4.42 -11.43 -7.26
N LEU A 235 -3.46 -10.62 -7.73
CA LEU A 235 -3.71 -9.57 -8.73
C LEU A 235 -3.92 -10.14 -10.15
N TYR A 236 -3.26 -11.25 -10.50
CA TYR A 236 -3.28 -11.83 -11.85
C TYR A 236 -4.09 -13.13 -12.00
N MET A 237 -4.55 -13.74 -10.90
CA MET A 237 -5.40 -14.93 -10.96
C MET A 237 -6.73 -14.65 -11.66
N LYS A 238 -7.41 -15.71 -12.10
CA LYS A 238 -8.76 -15.56 -12.67
C LYS A 238 -9.68 -15.10 -11.54
N ARG A 239 -10.51 -14.09 -11.80
CA ARG A 239 -11.42 -13.51 -10.81
C ARG A 239 -12.87 -13.66 -11.28
N GLY A 240 -13.77 -13.84 -10.32
CA GLY A 240 -15.21 -13.66 -10.51
C GLY A 240 -15.59 -12.25 -10.04
N PRO A 241 -15.66 -12.03 -8.71
CA PRO A 241 -15.87 -10.71 -8.13
C PRO A 241 -14.57 -9.89 -8.01
N ALA A 242 -14.72 -8.63 -7.59
CA ALA A 242 -13.62 -7.83 -7.07
C ALA A 242 -12.95 -8.51 -5.87
N ILE A 243 -11.70 -8.16 -5.58
CA ILE A 243 -10.91 -8.76 -4.50
C ILE A 243 -10.59 -7.71 -3.44
N ALA A 244 -10.42 -8.15 -2.19
CA ALA A 244 -9.61 -7.41 -1.23
C ALA A 244 -8.17 -7.31 -1.77
N TYR A 245 -7.73 -6.10 -2.07
CA TYR A 245 -6.38 -5.86 -2.60
C TYR A 245 -5.32 -6.14 -1.53
N PRO A 246 -4.08 -6.50 -1.90
CA PRO A 246 -3.02 -6.85 -0.95
C PRO A 246 -2.79 -5.81 0.17
N LYS A 247 -2.90 -4.50 -0.15
CA LYS A 247 -2.77 -3.42 0.85
C LYS A 247 -3.84 -3.50 1.95
N ASP A 248 -5.06 -3.88 1.56
CA ASP A 248 -6.22 -3.96 2.45
C ASP A 248 -6.18 -5.28 3.21
N ALA A 249 -5.88 -6.38 2.52
CA ALA A 249 -5.71 -7.70 3.13
C ALA A 249 -4.62 -7.69 4.19
N ALA A 250 -3.46 -7.08 3.93
CA ALA A 250 -2.40 -6.94 4.91
C ALA A 250 -2.87 -6.18 6.16
N LYS A 251 -3.63 -5.08 5.98
CA LYS A 251 -4.15 -4.32 7.11
C LYS A 251 -5.22 -5.08 7.89
N MET A 252 -6.10 -5.82 7.22
CA MET A 252 -7.10 -6.68 7.86
C MET A 252 -6.45 -7.79 8.70
N LEU A 253 -5.42 -8.47 8.17
CA LEU A 253 -4.65 -9.47 8.94
C LEU A 253 -4.07 -8.86 10.23
N MET A 254 -3.51 -7.65 10.14
CA MET A 254 -3.00 -6.93 11.31
C MET A 254 -4.10 -6.50 12.28
N MET A 255 -5.27 -6.09 11.79
CA MET A 255 -6.42 -5.79 12.66
C MET A 255 -6.88 -7.02 13.42
N MET A 256 -6.92 -8.16 12.73
CA MET A 256 -7.39 -9.44 13.25
C MET A 256 -6.38 -10.14 14.16
N ASP A 257 -5.11 -9.69 14.16
CA ASP A 257 -3.99 -10.29 14.88
C ASP A 257 -3.83 -11.80 14.58
N VAL A 258 -3.94 -12.17 13.30
CA VAL A 258 -3.88 -13.57 12.87
C VAL A 258 -2.46 -14.12 12.97
N THR A 259 -2.30 -15.25 13.66
CA THR A 259 -1.03 -15.92 13.90
C THR A 259 -1.08 -17.43 13.60
N GLU A 260 0.09 -18.07 13.55
CA GLU A 260 0.21 -19.51 13.27
C GLU A 260 -0.51 -20.34 14.35
N GLY A 261 -1.46 -21.17 13.94
CA GLY A 261 -2.29 -21.98 14.84
C GLY A 261 -3.73 -21.49 14.97
N ASP A 262 -4.02 -20.26 14.53
CA ASP A 262 -5.36 -19.70 14.68
C ASP A 262 -6.40 -20.42 13.78
N CYS A 263 -7.62 -20.49 14.30
CA CYS A 263 -8.83 -20.84 13.55
C CYS A 263 -9.56 -19.55 13.15
N VAL A 264 -9.66 -19.27 11.85
CA VAL A 264 -10.26 -18.04 11.32
C VAL A 264 -11.50 -18.36 10.48
N LEU A 265 -12.57 -17.59 10.67
CA LEU A 265 -13.73 -17.62 9.79
C LEU A 265 -13.61 -16.53 8.73
N GLU A 266 -13.78 -16.89 7.47
CA GLU A 266 -13.93 -15.97 6.35
C GLU A 266 -15.33 -16.17 5.74
N SER A 267 -16.00 -15.09 5.37
CA SER A 267 -17.18 -15.17 4.52
C SER A 267 -17.13 -14.14 3.41
N GLY A 268 -17.53 -14.59 2.22
CA GLY A 268 -17.24 -13.90 0.96
C GLY A 268 -15.93 -14.38 0.36
N SER A 269 -15.77 -15.70 0.18
CA SER A 269 -14.54 -16.28 -0.43
C SER A 269 -14.21 -15.62 -1.77
N GLY A 270 -15.24 -15.28 -2.57
CA GLY A 270 -15.10 -14.57 -3.83
C GLY A 270 -14.16 -15.28 -4.81
N SER A 271 -12.97 -14.71 -5.03
CA SER A 271 -11.94 -15.34 -5.88
C SER A 271 -10.85 -16.09 -5.09
N GLY A 272 -10.95 -16.15 -3.76
CA GLY A 272 -9.97 -16.79 -2.87
C GLY A 272 -8.75 -15.93 -2.52
N ALA A 273 -8.84 -14.61 -2.71
CA ALA A 273 -7.70 -13.71 -2.49
C ALA A 273 -7.35 -13.60 -1.00
N MET A 274 -8.33 -13.20 -0.18
CA MET A 274 -8.18 -13.11 1.28
C MET A 274 -7.93 -14.50 1.88
N SER A 275 -8.65 -15.53 1.44
CA SER A 275 -8.42 -16.93 1.84
C SER A 275 -6.97 -17.37 1.75
N LEU A 276 -6.25 -17.00 0.69
CA LEU A 276 -4.83 -17.33 0.52
C LEU A 276 -3.92 -16.58 1.48
N PHE A 277 -4.24 -15.32 1.81
CA PHE A 277 -3.49 -14.56 2.82
C PHE A 277 -3.73 -15.11 4.22
N LEU A 278 -4.99 -15.42 4.57
CA LEU A 278 -5.35 -16.08 5.83
C LEU A 278 -4.66 -17.45 5.96
N SER A 279 -4.71 -18.26 4.91
CA SER A 279 -4.03 -19.55 4.81
C SER A 279 -2.52 -19.44 5.10
N ARG A 280 -1.87 -18.37 4.63
CA ARG A 280 -0.46 -18.12 4.98
C ARG A 280 -0.28 -17.77 6.45
N ALA A 281 -1.14 -16.91 6.99
CA ALA A 281 -1.00 -16.37 8.33
C ALA A 281 -1.23 -17.43 9.42
N VAL A 282 -2.29 -18.24 9.28
CA VAL A 282 -2.59 -19.35 10.22
C VAL A 282 -1.63 -20.54 10.08
N GLY A 283 -1.00 -20.63 8.91
CA GLY A 283 -0.01 -21.61 8.52
C GLY A 283 -0.37 -23.07 8.81
N SER A 284 0.62 -23.89 9.11
CA SER A 284 0.47 -25.36 9.13
C SER A 284 -0.38 -25.92 10.26
N ARG A 285 -0.44 -25.23 11.40
CA ARG A 285 -1.18 -25.66 12.60
C ARG A 285 -2.57 -25.05 12.72
N GLY A 286 -2.83 -23.95 11.99
CA GLY A 286 -4.12 -23.27 12.03
C GLY A 286 -5.05 -23.70 10.90
N SER A 287 -6.23 -23.09 10.86
CA SER A 287 -7.26 -23.38 9.85
C SER A 287 -8.08 -22.16 9.48
N VAL A 288 -8.59 -22.16 8.26
CA VAL A 288 -9.51 -21.14 7.74
C VAL A 288 -10.78 -21.85 7.28
N LEU A 289 -11.92 -21.48 7.83
CA LEU A 289 -13.22 -21.85 7.29
C LEU A 289 -13.70 -20.72 6.39
N SER A 290 -13.84 -20.97 5.09
CA SER A 290 -14.23 -19.97 4.09
C SER A 290 -15.60 -20.30 3.53
N ILE A 291 -16.58 -19.44 3.77
CA ILE A 291 -17.98 -19.64 3.37
C ILE A 291 -18.35 -18.70 2.21
N GLU A 292 -18.93 -19.26 1.16
CA GLU A 292 -19.37 -18.51 -0.03
C GLU A 292 -20.74 -18.99 -0.50
N VAL A 293 -21.68 -18.06 -0.63
CA VAL A 293 -23.06 -18.36 -1.02
C VAL A 293 -23.18 -18.70 -2.50
N ARG A 294 -22.38 -18.04 -3.35
CA ARG A 294 -22.45 -18.23 -4.80
C ARG A 294 -21.58 -19.38 -5.27
N GLU A 295 -22.20 -20.39 -5.87
CA GLU A 295 -21.50 -21.60 -6.32
C GLU A 295 -20.37 -21.32 -7.33
N ASP A 296 -20.56 -20.36 -8.25
CA ASP A 296 -19.55 -19.98 -9.24
C ASP A 296 -18.30 -19.36 -8.60
N HIS A 297 -18.49 -18.52 -7.57
CA HIS A 297 -17.43 -17.94 -6.76
C HIS A 297 -16.74 -19.00 -5.90
N HIS A 298 -17.52 -19.87 -5.24
CA HIS A 298 -16.99 -20.98 -4.46
C HIS A 298 -16.06 -21.85 -5.31
N ARG A 299 -16.52 -22.34 -6.46
CA ARG A 299 -15.70 -23.13 -7.41
C ARG A 299 -14.45 -22.37 -7.88
N ARG A 300 -14.56 -21.04 -8.06
CA ARG A 300 -13.42 -20.20 -8.45
C ARG A 300 -12.37 -20.13 -7.35
N SER A 301 -12.78 -19.88 -6.10
CA SER A 301 -11.89 -19.77 -4.94
C SER A 301 -11.11 -21.06 -4.69
N VAL A 302 -11.79 -22.22 -4.70
CA VAL A 302 -11.18 -23.55 -4.59
C VAL A 302 -10.13 -23.76 -5.69
N LYS A 303 -10.48 -23.50 -6.95
CA LYS A 303 -9.56 -23.68 -8.08
C LYS A 303 -8.34 -22.77 -8.01
N ASN A 304 -8.51 -21.52 -7.57
CA ASN A 304 -7.39 -20.60 -7.40
C ASN A 304 -6.49 -21.02 -6.24
N TYR A 305 -7.06 -21.51 -5.14
CA TYR A 305 -6.32 -22.04 -4.02
C TYR A 305 -5.49 -23.27 -4.42
N GLU A 306 -6.11 -24.28 -5.04
CA GLU A 306 -5.43 -25.49 -5.53
C GLU A 306 -4.31 -25.16 -6.53
N ARG A 307 -4.53 -24.21 -7.43
CA ARG A 307 -3.53 -23.80 -8.41
C ARG A 307 -2.31 -23.15 -7.75
N TRP A 308 -2.52 -22.31 -6.73
CA TRP A 308 -1.43 -21.74 -5.94
C TRP A 308 -0.65 -22.86 -5.22
N ARG A 309 -1.35 -23.76 -4.54
CA ARG A 309 -0.74 -24.89 -3.82
C ARG A 309 0.09 -25.80 -4.72
N SER A 310 -0.46 -26.12 -5.89
CA SER A 310 0.19 -26.97 -6.89
C SER A 310 1.49 -26.33 -7.39
N SER A 311 1.46 -25.04 -7.73
CA SER A 311 2.67 -24.32 -8.11
C SER A 311 3.67 -24.16 -6.96
N TRP A 312 3.21 -23.99 -5.73
CA TRP A 312 4.08 -23.82 -4.57
C TRP A 312 4.87 -25.09 -4.25
N ALA A 313 4.21 -26.25 -4.34
CA ALA A 313 4.80 -27.55 -4.04
C ALA A 313 6.06 -27.88 -4.87
N LEU A 314 6.19 -27.28 -6.06
CA LEU A 314 7.32 -27.49 -6.97
C LEU A 314 8.59 -26.70 -6.61
N ARG A 315 8.50 -25.71 -5.70
CA ARG A 315 9.57 -24.72 -5.46
C ARG A 315 10.68 -25.19 -4.51
N ARG A 316 10.30 -25.77 -3.37
CA ARG A 316 11.21 -25.99 -2.22
C ARG A 316 11.00 -27.30 -1.47
N GLY A 317 10.32 -28.27 -2.08
CA GLY A 317 10.01 -29.57 -1.45
C GLY A 317 8.99 -29.50 -0.29
N GLN A 318 8.60 -28.30 0.14
CA GLN A 318 7.54 -28.09 1.13
C GLN A 318 6.23 -27.72 0.42
N LYS A 319 5.16 -28.45 0.77
CA LYS A 319 3.82 -28.17 0.27
C LYS A 319 3.22 -26.99 1.03
N TRP A 320 2.42 -26.19 0.33
CA TRP A 320 1.56 -25.23 0.99
C TRP A 320 0.54 -25.98 1.87
N PRO A 321 0.30 -25.56 3.12
CA PRO A 321 -0.59 -26.27 4.04
C PRO A 321 -1.98 -26.43 3.44
N ASN A 322 -2.66 -27.56 3.70
CA ASN A 322 -4.06 -27.72 3.30
C ASN A 322 -4.98 -27.25 4.43
N ASN A 323 -4.99 -25.95 4.68
CA ASN A 323 -5.59 -25.38 5.89
C ASN A 323 -6.80 -24.49 5.59
N VAL A 324 -7.39 -24.57 4.40
CA VAL A 324 -8.62 -23.84 4.06
C VAL A 324 -9.70 -24.83 3.70
N GLU A 325 -10.80 -24.79 4.45
CA GLU A 325 -12.04 -25.50 4.17
C GLU A 325 -13.00 -24.53 3.46
N PHE A 326 -13.30 -24.77 2.18
CA PHE A 326 -14.27 -23.98 1.44
C PHE A 326 -15.64 -24.64 1.51
N LEU A 327 -16.66 -23.91 1.93
CA LEU A 327 -18.05 -24.37 1.96
C LEU A 327 -18.94 -23.47 1.09
N ASN A 328 -19.74 -24.09 0.23
CA ASN A 328 -20.80 -23.39 -0.48
C ASN A 328 -22.07 -23.36 0.38
N ALA A 329 -22.27 -22.27 1.11
CA ALA A 329 -23.41 -22.10 2.01
C ALA A 329 -23.70 -20.61 2.23
N ASP A 330 -24.89 -20.31 2.72
CA ASP A 330 -25.25 -18.98 3.18
C ASP A 330 -24.90 -18.84 4.67
N LEU A 331 -23.96 -17.95 5.00
CA LEU A 331 -23.54 -17.69 6.37
C LEU A 331 -24.71 -17.27 7.28
N SER A 332 -25.73 -16.60 6.75
CA SER A 332 -26.90 -16.18 7.54
C SER A 332 -27.67 -17.37 8.15
N THR A 333 -27.63 -18.53 7.49
CA THR A 333 -28.30 -19.78 7.91
C THR A 333 -27.32 -20.86 8.39
N ALA A 334 -26.03 -20.55 8.46
CA ALA A 334 -24.96 -21.51 8.72
C ALA A 334 -24.72 -21.82 10.20
N SER A 335 -25.59 -21.43 11.14
CA SER A 335 -25.36 -21.63 12.58
C SER A 335 -25.11 -23.10 12.95
N SER A 336 -25.77 -24.04 12.27
CA SER A 336 -25.52 -25.48 12.43
C SER A 336 -24.15 -25.91 11.90
N LEU A 337 -23.64 -25.28 10.84
CA LEU A 337 -22.31 -25.53 10.29
C LEU A 337 -21.20 -24.99 11.19
N LEU A 338 -21.47 -23.90 11.91
CA LEU A 338 -20.54 -23.29 12.87
C LEU A 338 -20.59 -23.97 14.25
N ALA A 339 -21.61 -24.80 14.52
CA ALA A 339 -21.79 -25.46 15.80
C ALA A 339 -20.54 -26.25 16.24
N GLY A 340 -20.12 -26.05 17.48
CA GLY A 340 -18.91 -26.69 18.04
C GLY A 340 -17.58 -26.08 17.58
N ARG A 341 -17.59 -25.05 16.71
CA ARG A 341 -16.39 -24.32 16.28
C ARG A 341 -16.24 -23.02 17.07
N GLY A 342 -14.98 -22.67 17.36
CA GLY A 342 -14.55 -21.40 17.93
C GLY A 342 -13.54 -20.73 17.02
N PHE A 343 -13.66 -19.42 16.83
CA PHE A 343 -12.80 -18.64 15.95
C PHE A 343 -12.02 -17.57 16.71
N HIS A 344 -10.73 -17.47 16.41
CA HIS A 344 -9.80 -16.48 16.96
C HIS A 344 -9.98 -15.11 16.29
N SER A 345 -10.47 -15.10 15.05
CA SER A 345 -10.87 -13.90 14.34
C SER A 345 -11.83 -14.23 13.20
N VAL A 346 -12.51 -13.20 12.69
CA VAL A 346 -13.45 -13.28 11.56
C VAL A 346 -13.09 -12.22 10.52
N ALA A 347 -13.11 -12.58 9.25
CA ALA A 347 -13.04 -11.67 8.10
C ALA A 347 -14.36 -11.72 7.31
N LEU A 348 -15.03 -10.58 7.13
CA LEU A 348 -16.25 -10.48 6.32
C LEU A 348 -16.06 -9.54 5.13
N ASP A 349 -16.30 -10.05 3.93
CA ASP A 349 -16.40 -9.27 2.68
C ASP A 349 -17.76 -9.55 2.04
N LEU A 350 -18.80 -8.94 2.61
CA LEU A 350 -20.21 -9.17 2.29
C LEU A 350 -20.93 -7.85 2.02
N ILE A 351 -22.01 -7.89 1.26
CA ILE A 351 -22.82 -6.70 0.97
C ILE A 351 -23.50 -6.17 2.24
N HIS A 352 -24.05 -7.08 3.06
CA HIS A 352 -24.81 -6.78 4.28
C HIS A 352 -24.25 -7.54 5.49
N PRO A 353 -23.06 -7.18 6.00
CA PRO A 353 -22.42 -7.93 7.08
C PRO A 353 -23.20 -7.90 8.39
N HIS A 354 -23.98 -6.84 8.67
CA HIS A 354 -24.78 -6.73 9.89
C HIS A 354 -25.81 -7.87 10.05
N LEU A 355 -26.30 -8.45 8.94
CA LEU A 355 -27.27 -9.54 8.97
C LEU A 355 -26.67 -10.88 9.42
N VAL A 356 -25.36 -11.08 9.24
CA VAL A 356 -24.69 -12.34 9.60
C VAL A 356 -24.06 -12.31 10.99
N LEU A 357 -23.83 -11.13 11.56
CA LEU A 357 -23.19 -10.99 12.87
C LEU A 357 -23.91 -11.76 14.00
N PRO A 358 -25.25 -11.77 14.11
CA PRO A 358 -25.93 -12.57 15.13
C PRO A 358 -25.60 -14.06 15.06
N SER A 359 -25.40 -14.60 13.86
CA SER A 359 -25.04 -16.01 13.64
C SER A 359 -23.56 -16.29 13.89
N VAL A 360 -22.68 -15.31 13.66
CA VAL A 360 -21.22 -15.47 13.79
C VAL A 360 -20.72 -15.25 15.21
N LEU A 361 -21.22 -14.22 15.89
CA LEU A 361 -20.70 -13.78 17.18
C LEU A 361 -20.72 -14.84 18.29
N PRO A 362 -21.69 -15.77 18.36
CA PRO A 362 -21.63 -16.88 19.32
C PRO A 362 -20.37 -17.76 19.18
N HIS A 363 -19.80 -17.85 17.98
CA HIS A 363 -18.64 -18.69 17.67
C HIS A 363 -17.31 -17.93 17.71
N LEU A 364 -17.35 -16.60 17.81
CA LEU A 364 -16.16 -15.76 17.95
C LEU A 364 -15.69 -15.78 19.41
N HIS A 365 -14.39 -15.98 19.67
CA HIS A 365 -13.87 -15.97 21.04
C HIS A 365 -14.10 -14.61 21.73
N PRO A 366 -14.33 -14.58 23.06
CA PRO A 366 -14.30 -13.34 23.83
C PRO A 366 -13.06 -12.50 23.55
N GLY A 367 -13.22 -11.19 23.33
CA GLY A 367 -12.11 -10.30 23.01
C GLY A 367 -11.58 -10.39 21.58
N ALA A 368 -12.02 -11.36 20.78
CA ALA A 368 -11.55 -11.53 19.40
C ALA A 368 -12.11 -10.49 18.42
N VAL A 369 -11.46 -10.36 17.28
CA VAL A 369 -11.74 -9.33 16.27
C VAL A 369 -12.54 -9.90 15.09
N CYS A 370 -13.54 -9.13 14.66
CA CYS A 370 -14.20 -9.28 13.37
C CYS A 370 -13.81 -8.07 12.48
N ALA A 371 -13.01 -8.31 11.45
CA ALA A 371 -12.63 -7.31 10.46
C ALA A 371 -13.57 -7.38 9.25
N ILE A 372 -14.08 -6.22 8.81
CA ILE A 372 -15.10 -6.13 7.77
C ILE A 372 -14.60 -5.23 6.64
N TYR A 373 -14.70 -5.69 5.40
CA TYR A 373 -14.35 -4.96 4.19
C TYR A 373 -15.62 -4.40 3.53
N LEU A 374 -15.71 -3.08 3.37
CA LEU A 374 -16.90 -2.41 2.81
C LEU A 374 -16.52 -1.36 1.77
N ALA A 375 -17.04 -1.50 0.54
CA ALA A 375 -16.71 -0.59 -0.55
C ALA A 375 -17.25 0.83 -0.33
N ASN A 376 -18.44 0.97 0.24
CA ASN A 376 -19.14 2.24 0.36
C ASN A 376 -19.33 2.68 1.82
N ILE A 377 -19.24 3.99 2.07
CA ILE A 377 -19.46 4.54 3.42
C ILE A 377 -20.89 4.32 3.90
N THR A 378 -21.87 4.27 2.99
CA THR A 378 -23.28 3.95 3.34
C THR A 378 -23.41 2.54 3.92
N GLN A 379 -22.63 1.57 3.44
CA GLN A 379 -22.63 0.23 4.03
C GLN A 379 -22.03 0.22 5.44
N VAL A 380 -21.08 1.11 5.73
CA VAL A 380 -20.53 1.29 7.08
C VAL A 380 -21.61 1.88 7.99
N ILE A 381 -22.39 2.85 7.50
CA ILE A 381 -23.54 3.41 8.22
C ILE A 381 -24.56 2.30 8.52
N ASP A 382 -24.95 1.51 7.51
CA ASP A 382 -25.88 0.37 7.68
C ASP A 382 -25.35 -0.66 8.68
N LEU A 383 -24.04 -0.93 8.67
CA LEU A 383 -23.38 -1.80 9.64
C LEU A 383 -23.56 -1.25 11.06
N LEU A 384 -23.17 0.00 11.31
CA LEU A 384 -23.26 0.61 12.64
C LEU A 384 -24.71 0.70 13.13
N GLU A 385 -25.64 1.03 12.24
CA GLU A 385 -27.06 1.06 12.57
C GLU A 385 -27.60 -0.33 12.92
N GLY A 386 -27.18 -1.37 12.19
CA GLY A 386 -27.49 -2.76 12.51
C GLY A 386 -26.95 -3.19 13.87
N LEU A 387 -25.71 -2.78 14.22
CA LEU A 387 -25.12 -3.02 15.54
C LEU A 387 -25.93 -2.35 16.65
N ARG A 388 -26.30 -1.08 16.47
CA ARG A 388 -27.08 -0.28 17.43
C ARG A 388 -28.47 -0.89 17.66
N CYS A 389 -29.16 -1.28 16.59
CA CYS A 389 -30.50 -1.87 16.68
C CYS A 389 -30.51 -3.28 17.28
N SER A 390 -29.46 -4.07 17.05
CA SER A 390 -29.40 -5.48 17.47
C SER A 390 -28.75 -5.68 18.84
N ALA A 391 -28.25 -4.61 19.47
CA ALA A 391 -27.57 -4.62 20.78
C ALA A 391 -26.51 -5.74 20.91
N LEU A 392 -25.78 -6.01 19.83
CA LEU A 392 -24.78 -7.07 19.78
C LEU A 392 -23.57 -6.73 20.67
N PRO A 393 -22.93 -7.71 21.32
CA PRO A 393 -21.80 -7.48 22.23
C PRO A 393 -20.48 -7.26 21.46
N VAL A 394 -20.48 -6.23 20.61
CA VAL A 394 -19.32 -5.80 19.82
C VAL A 394 -19.08 -4.31 19.91
N LEU A 395 -17.81 -3.93 20.03
CA LEU A 395 -17.35 -2.56 19.99
C LEU A 395 -16.74 -2.27 18.61
N CYS A 396 -17.13 -1.17 17.97
CA CYS A 396 -16.42 -0.67 16.79
C CYS A 396 -15.17 0.10 17.26
N GLU A 397 -13.98 -0.49 17.10
CA GLU A 397 -12.73 0.13 17.53
C GLU A 397 -12.26 1.20 16.55
N CYS A 398 -12.36 0.93 15.24
CA CYS A 398 -11.97 1.89 14.22
C CYS A 398 -12.59 1.58 12.84
N ILE A 399 -12.65 2.63 12.03
CA ILE A 399 -13.02 2.60 10.61
C ILE A 399 -11.92 3.35 9.88
N ILE A 400 -11.23 2.70 8.94
CA ILE A 400 -10.11 3.32 8.23
C ILE A 400 -10.16 3.03 6.73
N GLU A 401 -9.45 3.86 5.97
CA GLU A 401 -9.02 3.57 4.59
C GLU A 401 -7.49 3.45 4.54
N VAL A 402 -6.95 2.69 3.58
CA VAL A 402 -5.50 2.49 3.43
C VAL A 402 -5.03 3.04 2.08
N PRO A 403 -4.53 4.29 2.01
CA PRO A 403 -3.95 4.81 0.78
C PRO A 403 -2.51 4.29 0.58
N VAL A 404 -2.19 3.89 -0.66
CA VAL A 404 -0.82 3.53 -1.06
C VAL A 404 -0.39 4.45 -2.20
N ARG A 405 0.70 5.19 -1.98
CA ARG A 405 1.22 6.16 -2.94
C ARG A 405 2.57 5.72 -3.50
N HIS A 406 2.60 5.39 -4.80
CA HIS A 406 3.85 5.03 -5.45
C HIS A 406 4.71 6.27 -5.73
N TRP A 407 6.03 6.13 -5.61
CA TRP A 407 7.01 7.17 -5.91
C TRP A 407 7.88 6.81 -7.11
N LEU A 408 8.15 7.79 -7.95
CA LEU A 408 9.16 7.75 -8.99
C LEU A 408 10.41 8.44 -8.46
N VAL A 409 11.50 7.69 -8.40
CA VAL A 409 12.82 8.19 -8.02
C VAL A 409 13.79 7.93 -9.15
N ALA A 410 14.42 8.98 -9.67
CA ALA A 410 15.34 8.88 -10.79
C ALA A 410 16.49 9.89 -10.68
N PRO A 411 17.70 9.55 -11.18
CA PRO A 411 18.76 10.52 -11.31
C PRO A 411 18.30 11.65 -12.24
N ALA A 412 18.64 12.88 -11.89
CA ALA A 412 18.34 14.04 -12.71
C ALA A 412 19.15 13.97 -14.01
N LEU A 413 18.46 14.21 -15.13
CA LEU A 413 19.05 14.25 -16.46
C LEU A 413 18.92 15.66 -17.03
N GLN A 414 19.99 16.10 -17.68
CA GLN A 414 20.02 17.27 -18.54
C GLN A 414 19.27 16.99 -19.85
N LYS A 415 18.99 18.04 -20.64
CA LYS A 415 18.24 17.90 -21.92
C LYS A 415 18.96 17.04 -22.96
N ASP A 416 20.28 16.95 -22.87
CA ASP A 416 21.15 16.12 -23.70
C ASP A 416 21.21 14.66 -23.24
N GLY A 417 20.58 14.31 -22.11
CA GLY A 417 20.57 12.97 -21.54
C GLY A 417 21.77 12.68 -20.62
N GLN A 418 22.66 13.64 -20.36
CA GLN A 418 23.70 13.48 -19.36
C GLN A 418 23.14 13.64 -17.94
N TYR A 419 23.79 13.04 -16.95
CA TYR A 419 23.42 13.26 -15.56
C TYR A 419 23.70 14.70 -15.13
N CYS A 420 22.85 15.25 -14.28
CA CYS A 420 23.19 16.50 -13.59
C CYS A 420 24.30 16.23 -12.57
N THR A 421 25.12 17.25 -12.30
CA THR A 421 26.14 17.19 -11.24
C THR A 421 25.66 18.00 -10.04
N ARG A 422 25.82 17.45 -8.84
CA ARG A 422 25.53 18.14 -7.59
C ARG A 422 26.53 19.29 -7.44
N LYS A 423 26.03 20.53 -7.41
CA LYS A 423 26.85 21.69 -7.03
C LYS A 423 26.93 21.71 -5.51
N ALA A 424 28.12 21.99 -4.96
CA ALA A 424 28.25 22.29 -3.54
C ALA A 424 27.35 23.51 -3.23
N PRO A 425 26.68 23.55 -2.07
CA PRO A 425 25.99 24.76 -1.65
C PRO A 425 27.04 25.89 -1.62
N ASN A 426 26.73 27.01 -2.27
CA ASN A 426 27.56 28.21 -2.16
C ASN A 426 27.48 28.68 -0.71
N LEU A 427 28.45 28.29 0.11
CA LEU A 427 28.77 29.01 1.34
C LEU A 427 29.31 30.35 0.87
N GLY A 428 28.52 31.40 1.04
CA GLY A 428 28.86 32.73 0.57
C GLY A 428 30.12 33.22 1.28
N GLU A 429 31.21 33.34 0.53
CA GLU A 429 32.25 34.31 0.80
C GLU A 429 32.30 35.24 -0.40
N ASP A 430 31.78 36.45 -0.21
CA ASP A 430 32.18 37.61 -0.96
C ASP A 430 33.69 37.78 -0.80
N THR A 431 34.48 37.31 -1.75
CA THR A 431 35.81 37.85 -1.97
C THR A 431 36.20 37.73 -3.44
N SER A 432 36.39 38.90 -4.04
CA SER A 432 37.02 39.15 -5.33
C SER A 432 38.49 38.69 -5.35
N SER A 433 38.87 37.91 -6.36
CA SER A 433 40.20 37.88 -7.01
C SER A 433 40.10 36.85 -8.14
N GLU A 434 40.03 37.30 -9.39
CA GLU A 434 41.15 37.42 -10.33
C GLU A 434 41.75 36.07 -10.76
N GLU A 435 41.90 35.97 -12.07
CA GLU A 435 42.33 34.83 -12.87
C GLU A 435 43.70 34.31 -12.42
N GLU A 436 43.91 32.99 -12.45
CA GLU A 436 45.17 32.45 -12.95
C GLU A 436 45.03 31.01 -13.45
N SER A 437 45.57 30.80 -14.65
CA SER A 437 45.75 29.52 -15.33
C SER A 437 46.86 28.70 -14.67
N SER A 438 46.67 27.38 -14.51
CA SER A 438 47.80 26.46 -14.45
C SER A 438 47.53 25.13 -15.14
N ASP A 439 48.50 24.74 -15.96
CA ASP A 439 48.64 23.51 -16.72
C ASP A 439 48.53 22.21 -15.92
N GLY A 440 48.08 21.17 -16.63
CA GLY A 440 48.73 19.86 -16.66
C GLY A 440 48.79 19.02 -15.37
N ALA A 441 47.82 18.11 -15.22
CA ALA A 441 48.07 16.84 -14.55
C ALA A 441 47.20 15.74 -15.16
N ASP A 442 47.85 14.80 -15.84
CA ASP A 442 47.31 13.49 -16.20
C ASP A 442 46.84 12.77 -14.93
N GLY A 443 45.54 12.80 -14.68
CA GLY A 443 44.88 12.02 -13.65
C GLY A 443 43.88 11.08 -14.31
N GLU A 444 44.11 9.77 -14.19
CA GLU A 444 43.17 8.73 -14.61
C GLU A 444 41.73 9.12 -14.20
N ALA A 445 40.86 9.29 -15.20
CA ALA A 445 39.46 9.61 -14.97
C ALA A 445 38.84 8.56 -14.02
N PRO A 446 38.30 8.96 -12.86
CA PRO A 446 37.72 8.00 -11.93
C PRO A 446 36.60 7.24 -12.62
N PHE A 447 36.65 5.91 -12.50
CA PHE A 447 35.66 4.98 -13.03
C PHE A 447 34.25 5.34 -12.51
N GLY A 448 33.45 5.99 -13.37
CA GLY A 448 32.05 6.33 -13.10
C GLY A 448 31.84 7.55 -12.20
N PRO A 449 30.65 8.18 -12.26
CA PRO A 449 30.34 9.30 -11.36
C PRO A 449 30.46 8.84 -9.91
N ALA A 450 31.29 9.53 -9.12
CA ALA A 450 31.49 9.18 -7.72
C ALA A 450 30.15 9.16 -6.96
N PHE A 451 30.04 8.25 -6.00
CA PHE A 451 28.85 8.09 -5.17
C PHE A 451 28.44 9.45 -4.57
N GLY A 452 27.19 9.87 -4.79
CA GLY A 452 26.66 11.15 -4.29
C GLY A 452 26.74 12.34 -5.26
N ASN A 453 27.40 12.21 -6.42
CA ASN A 453 27.57 13.32 -7.37
C ASN A 453 26.34 13.61 -8.25
N VAL A 454 25.44 12.64 -8.43
CA VAL A 454 24.25 12.81 -9.26
C VAL A 454 23.05 13.14 -8.37
N PRO A 455 22.40 14.31 -8.51
CA PRO A 455 21.19 14.60 -7.77
C PRO A 455 20.04 13.74 -8.29
N TYR A 456 19.09 13.41 -7.42
CA TYR A 456 17.91 12.62 -7.76
C TYR A 456 16.66 13.48 -7.70
N ILE A 457 15.73 13.21 -8.59
CA ILE A 457 14.37 13.74 -8.57
C ILE A 457 13.48 12.66 -7.96
N ALA A 458 12.78 13.00 -6.89
CA ALA A 458 11.77 12.17 -6.26
C ALA A 458 10.42 12.86 -6.37
N ARG A 459 9.43 12.15 -6.92
CA ARG A 459 8.04 12.63 -6.96
C ARG A 459 7.06 11.46 -6.89
N PRO A 460 5.82 11.71 -6.46
CA PRO A 460 4.74 10.76 -6.63
C PRO A 460 4.60 10.30 -8.09
N HIS A 461 4.30 9.02 -8.27
CA HIS A 461 3.91 8.46 -9.56
C HIS A 461 2.62 9.18 -10.05
N PRO A 462 2.50 9.51 -11.34
CA PRO A 462 1.31 10.23 -11.84
C PRO A 462 0.04 9.39 -11.73
N GLU A 463 0.15 8.07 -11.87
CA GLU A 463 -0.96 7.14 -11.68
C GLU A 463 -0.94 6.64 -10.23
N GLN A 464 -2.08 6.81 -9.55
CA GLN A 464 -2.30 6.37 -8.18
C GLN A 464 -3.54 5.48 -8.13
N LEU A 465 -3.53 4.51 -7.22
CA LEU A 465 -4.69 3.68 -6.98
C LEU A 465 -5.79 4.53 -6.31
N SER A 466 -7.02 4.34 -6.76
CA SER A 466 -8.21 4.97 -6.17
C SER A 466 -8.65 4.22 -4.92
N HIS A 467 -9.73 4.71 -4.29
CA HIS A 467 -10.43 4.04 -3.20
C HIS A 467 -10.72 2.58 -3.53
N THR A 468 -10.58 1.72 -2.52
CA THR A 468 -10.92 0.29 -2.61
C THR A 468 -12.05 -0.04 -1.64
N ALA A 469 -11.84 0.23 -0.34
CA ALA A 469 -12.82 0.01 0.71
C ALA A 469 -12.46 0.75 2.00
N PHE A 470 -13.47 0.86 2.86
CA PHE A 470 -13.35 1.08 4.28
C PHE A 470 -13.16 -0.26 4.99
N LEU A 471 -12.24 -0.29 5.94
CA LEU A 471 -11.96 -1.43 6.79
C LEU A 471 -12.47 -1.12 8.20
N VAL A 472 -13.41 -1.93 8.68
CA VAL A 472 -14.03 -1.76 10.00
C VAL A 472 -13.51 -2.84 10.94
N LYS A 473 -13.03 -2.44 12.11
CA LYS A 473 -12.54 -3.35 13.14
C LYS A 473 -13.55 -3.41 14.29
N LEU A 474 -14.20 -4.56 14.43
CA LEU A 474 -15.09 -4.84 15.55
C LEU A 474 -14.41 -5.76 16.56
N ARG A 475 -14.52 -5.48 17.85
CA ARG A 475 -14.07 -6.37 18.93
C ARG A 475 -15.25 -6.92 19.71
N LYS A 476 -15.32 -8.24 19.89
CA LYS A 476 -16.30 -8.87 20.78
C LYS A 476 -15.96 -8.58 22.23
N PHE A 477 -16.92 -8.07 22.99
CA PHE A 477 -16.80 -7.96 24.45
C PHE A 477 -17.72 -8.97 25.14
N VAL A 478 -17.54 -9.16 26.44
CA VAL A 478 -18.43 -9.97 27.28
C VAL A 478 -19.13 -9.00 28.22
N GLN A 479 -20.45 -9.14 28.34
CA GLN A 479 -21.26 -8.39 29.29
C GLN A 479 -21.22 -9.04 30.67
#